data_AF-A0A183NQT9-F1
#
_entry.id   AF-A0A183NQT9-F1
#
_cell.length_a   1.000
_cell.length_b   1.000
_cell.length_c   1.000
_cell.angle_alpha   90.00
_cell.angle_beta   90.00
_cell.angle_gamma   90.00
#
_symmetry.space_group_name_H-M   'P 1'
#
loop_
_entity.id
_entity.type
_entity.pdbx_description
1 polymer ?
#
loop_
_entity_poly.entity_id
_entity_poly.type
_entity_poly.pdbx_seq_one_letter_code
_entity_poly.pdbx_strand_id
1 'polypeptide(L)'
;MFTSDVSEPYETLKRSILKRGDLTDRQRLNQLFNNIDLQHGSATDMLQRMRGVISLRTFEEGLFKQLFSSKLPQKVQAVLVSCRNNALDELTASADRILEITKSSTTEVFSLKEKPQTTQNDITELCHTLRRYLNFRNDRK
;
A
#
# COMPACT_ATOMS: atom_id res chain seq x y z
N MET A 1 35.38 -48.67 -16.00
CA MET A 1 34.21 -48.57 -16.89
C MET A 1 32.97 -48.62 -16.00
N PHE A 2 32.14 -47.57 -16.09
CA PHE A 2 30.85 -47.30 -15.42
C PHE A 2 30.83 -47.17 -13.89
N THR A 3 31.05 -45.94 -13.43
CA THR A 3 30.43 -45.44 -12.19
C THR A 3 28.92 -45.42 -12.41
N SER A 4 28.21 -46.40 -11.84
CA SER A 4 26.76 -46.43 -11.84
C SER A 4 26.28 -45.31 -10.90
N ASP A 5 26.18 -44.10 -11.43
CA ASP A 5 25.43 -42.99 -10.83
C ASP A 5 23.93 -43.30 -10.93
N VAL A 6 23.54 -44.39 -10.28
CA VAL A 6 22.16 -44.84 -10.10
C VAL A 6 21.75 -44.40 -8.71
N SER A 7 21.96 -43.12 -8.38
CA SER A 7 21.14 -42.47 -7.36
C SER A 7 19.75 -42.32 -7.97
N GLU A 8 18.92 -43.28 -7.61
CA GLU A 8 17.79 -43.82 -8.36
C GLU A 8 16.71 -42.80 -8.78
N PRO A 9 16.04 -43.04 -9.93
CA PRO A 9 14.78 -42.40 -10.27
C PRO A 9 13.76 -42.40 -9.11
N TYR A 10 13.82 -43.43 -8.25
CA TYR A 10 13.02 -43.55 -7.04
C TYR A 10 13.33 -42.48 -5.99
N GLU A 11 14.60 -42.25 -5.64
CA GLU A 11 14.98 -41.21 -4.68
C GLU A 11 14.74 -39.79 -5.23
N THR A 12 14.78 -39.62 -6.55
CA THR A 12 14.37 -38.38 -7.22
C THR A 12 12.85 -38.17 -7.16
N LEU A 13 12.07 -39.24 -7.37
CA LEU A 13 10.61 -39.21 -7.26
C LEU A 13 10.17 -38.96 -5.80
N LYS A 14 10.80 -39.62 -4.83
CA LYS A 14 10.51 -39.44 -3.40
C LYS A 14 10.81 -38.01 -2.94
N ARG A 15 11.95 -37.44 -3.35
CA ARG A 15 12.27 -36.03 -3.10
C ARG A 15 11.30 -35.07 -3.78
N SER A 16 10.82 -35.37 -4.99
CA SER A 16 9.87 -34.49 -5.70
C SER A 16 8.46 -34.56 -5.11
N ILE A 17 7.99 -35.73 -4.67
CA ILE A 17 6.72 -35.90 -3.95
C ILE A 17 6.77 -35.19 -2.59
N LEU A 18 7.85 -35.37 -1.84
CA LEU A 18 8.06 -34.68 -0.56
C LEU A 18 8.10 -33.16 -0.76
N LYS A 19 8.91 -32.66 -1.72
CA LYS A 19 8.92 -31.22 -2.09
C LYS A 19 7.55 -30.67 -2.44
N ARG A 20 6.71 -31.46 -3.11
CA ARG A 20 5.35 -31.07 -3.48
C ARG A 20 4.42 -31.01 -2.26
N GLY A 21 4.69 -31.82 -1.23
CA GLY A 21 4.02 -31.80 0.06
C GLY A 21 4.53 -30.73 1.03
N ASP A 22 5.81 -30.33 0.95
CA ASP A 22 6.53 -29.52 1.94
C ASP A 22 6.10 -28.05 2.07
N LEU A 23 5.25 -27.55 1.17
CA LEU A 23 4.82 -26.15 1.26
C LEU A 23 3.96 -25.92 2.50
N THR A 24 4.37 -24.96 3.32
CA THR A 24 3.55 -24.42 4.41
C THR A 24 2.24 -23.84 3.86
N ASP A 25 1.18 -23.83 4.65
CA ASP A 25 -0.10 -23.25 4.23
C ASP A 25 0.05 -21.78 3.81
N ARG A 26 0.96 -21.04 4.46
CA ARG A 26 1.34 -19.68 4.07
C ARG A 26 1.92 -19.63 2.66
N GLN A 27 2.86 -20.52 2.30
CA GLN A 27 3.45 -20.53 0.96
C GLN A 27 2.41 -20.90 -0.09
N ARG A 28 1.54 -21.89 0.19
CA ARG A 28 0.46 -22.29 -0.71
C ARG A 28 -0.51 -21.15 -0.96
N LEU A 29 -0.94 -20.45 0.10
CA LEU A 29 -1.82 -19.29 0.00
C LEU A 29 -1.19 -18.13 -0.78
N ASN A 30 0.09 -17.83 -0.52
CA ASN A 30 0.81 -16.82 -1.29
C ASN A 30 0.81 -17.17 -2.78
N GLN A 31 1.19 -18.40 -3.11
CA GLN A 31 1.24 -18.89 -4.49
C GLN A 31 -0.14 -18.81 -5.17
N LEU A 32 -1.19 -19.12 -4.43
CA LEU A 32 -2.58 -19.09 -4.88
C LEU A 32 -3.06 -17.66 -5.22
N PHE A 33 -2.64 -16.66 -4.44
CA PHE A 33 -3.02 -15.26 -4.65
C PHE A 33 -1.96 -14.42 -5.33
N ASN A 34 -0.91 -15.02 -5.89
CA ASN A 34 0.16 -14.27 -6.55
C ASN A 34 -0.38 -13.31 -7.62
N ASN A 35 -1.38 -13.75 -8.38
CA ASN A 35 -2.03 -12.96 -9.44
C ASN A 35 -3.23 -12.13 -8.96
N ILE A 36 -3.56 -12.20 -7.67
CA ILE A 36 -4.62 -11.37 -7.09
C ILE A 36 -3.98 -10.18 -6.41
N ASP A 37 -4.44 -9.02 -6.81
CA ASP A 37 -4.03 -7.71 -6.34
C ASP A 37 -5.23 -6.75 -6.36
N LEU A 38 -5.00 -5.55 -5.83
CA LEU A 38 -6.04 -4.52 -5.69
C LEU A 38 -6.41 -3.89 -7.05
N GLN A 39 -5.44 -3.66 -7.93
CA GLN A 39 -5.58 -3.00 -9.24
C GLN A 39 -6.56 -1.82 -9.22
N HIS A 40 -7.67 -1.94 -9.96
CA HIS A 40 -8.73 -0.93 -10.07
C HIS A 40 -9.95 -1.22 -9.18
N GLY A 41 -9.95 -2.36 -8.48
CA GLY A 41 -11.07 -2.80 -7.67
C GLY A 41 -11.06 -2.24 -6.25
N SER A 42 -12.15 -2.48 -5.53
CA SER A 42 -12.22 -2.33 -4.08
C SER A 42 -11.49 -3.48 -3.38
N ALA A 43 -11.14 -3.29 -2.11
CA ALA A 43 -10.69 -4.34 -1.23
C ALA A 43 -11.76 -5.44 -1.09
N THR A 44 -13.05 -5.08 -1.12
CA THR A 44 -14.16 -6.04 -1.21
C THR A 44 -14.07 -6.91 -2.48
N ASP A 45 -13.84 -6.32 -3.65
CA ASP A 45 -13.69 -7.08 -4.90
C ASP A 45 -12.50 -8.03 -4.84
N MET A 46 -11.39 -7.58 -4.26
CA MET A 46 -10.20 -8.41 -4.05
C MET A 46 -10.51 -9.59 -3.11
N LEU A 47 -11.21 -9.34 -2.00
CA LEU A 47 -11.64 -10.37 -1.06
C LEU A 47 -12.52 -11.41 -1.74
N GLN A 48 -13.50 -10.97 -2.54
CA GLN A 48 -14.40 -11.85 -3.28
C GLN A 48 -13.62 -12.77 -4.23
N ARG A 49 -12.63 -12.23 -4.96
CA ARG A 49 -11.74 -13.03 -5.80
C ARG A 49 -10.94 -14.04 -5.00
N MET A 50 -10.38 -13.65 -3.85
CA MET A 50 -9.65 -14.57 -2.98
C MET A 50 -10.56 -15.70 -2.46
N ARG A 51 -11.78 -15.39 -1.99
CA ARG A 51 -12.77 -16.38 -1.54
C ARG A 51 -13.17 -17.35 -2.66
N GLY A 52 -13.33 -16.85 -3.89
CA GLY A 52 -13.63 -17.68 -5.07
C GLY A 52 -12.52 -18.70 -5.39
N VAL A 53 -11.27 -18.34 -5.15
CA VAL A 53 -10.13 -19.24 -5.35
C VAL A 53 -9.98 -20.27 -4.22
N ILE A 54 -10.44 -19.94 -3.02
CA ILE A 54 -10.31 -20.79 -1.82
C ILE A 54 -11.50 -21.74 -1.64
N SER A 55 -12.59 -21.62 -2.41
CA SER A 55 -13.93 -22.17 -2.08
C SER A 55 -14.02 -23.66 -1.66
N LEU A 56 -12.96 -24.46 -1.78
CA LEU A 56 -12.85 -25.86 -1.35
C LEU A 56 -11.85 -26.13 -0.20
N ARG A 57 -11.10 -25.13 0.29
CA ARG A 57 -10.09 -25.29 1.35
C ARG A 57 -10.38 -24.37 2.53
N THR A 58 -10.37 -24.94 3.73
CA THR A 58 -10.33 -24.17 4.97
C THR A 58 -8.88 -23.76 5.26
N PHE A 59 -8.68 -22.48 5.52
CA PHE A 59 -7.41 -21.94 6.01
C PHE A 59 -7.66 -21.21 7.33
N GLU A 60 -6.62 -21.10 8.16
CA GLU A 60 -6.69 -20.29 9.37
C GLU A 60 -7.06 -18.85 9.02
N GLU A 61 -8.11 -18.31 9.64
CA GLU A 61 -8.60 -16.95 9.37
C GLU A 61 -7.52 -15.90 9.64
N GLY A 62 -6.66 -16.11 10.65
CA GLY A 62 -5.53 -15.24 10.96
C GLY A 62 -4.51 -15.15 9.82
N LEU A 63 -4.16 -16.30 9.22
CA LEU A 63 -3.28 -16.36 8.05
C LEU A 63 -3.93 -15.68 6.83
N PHE A 64 -5.22 -15.92 6.63
CA PHE A 64 -5.96 -15.32 5.53
C PHE A 64 -6.03 -13.80 5.66
N LYS A 65 -6.37 -13.28 6.85
CA LYS A 65 -6.36 -11.84 7.16
C LYS A 65 -4.99 -11.23 6.92
N GLN A 66 -3.93 -11.87 7.43
CA GLN A 66 -2.56 -11.39 7.25
C GLN A 66 -2.19 -11.29 5.76
N LEU A 67 -2.57 -12.30 4.97
CA LEU A 67 -2.26 -12.32 3.55
C LEU A 67 -3.08 -11.29 2.77
N PHE A 68 -4.37 -11.18 3.05
CA PHE A 68 -5.23 -10.12 2.51
C PHE A 68 -4.63 -8.73 2.80
N SER A 69 -4.27 -8.45 4.04
CA SER A 69 -3.66 -7.18 4.42
C SER A 69 -2.33 -6.93 3.69
N SER A 70 -1.50 -7.96 3.47
CA SER A 70 -0.24 -7.81 2.76
C SER A 70 -0.39 -7.42 1.28
N LYS A 71 -1.57 -7.64 0.69
CA LYS A 71 -1.89 -7.28 -0.70
C LYS A 71 -2.40 -5.84 -0.85
N LEU A 72 -2.70 -5.17 0.26
CA LEU A 72 -3.13 -3.78 0.25
C LEU A 72 -1.93 -2.81 0.15
N PRO A 73 -2.11 -1.59 -0.38
CA PRO A 73 -1.07 -0.57 -0.35
C PRO A 73 -0.59 -0.25 1.07
N GLN A 74 0.70 0.06 1.24
CA GLN A 74 1.31 0.30 2.55
C GLN A 74 0.61 1.38 3.38
N LYS A 75 0.10 2.44 2.73
CA LYS A 75 -0.68 3.50 3.38
C LYS A 75 -1.97 2.96 4.04
N VAL A 76 -2.65 2.04 3.36
CA VAL A 76 -3.86 1.40 3.89
C VAL A 76 -3.52 0.44 5.03
N GLN A 77 -2.44 -0.34 4.88
CA GLN A 77 -1.97 -1.26 5.92
C GLN A 77 -1.67 -0.53 7.24
N ALA A 78 -1.02 0.63 7.18
CA ALA A 78 -0.64 1.41 8.36
C ALA A 78 -1.87 1.85 9.18
N VAL A 79 -2.96 2.21 8.50
CA VAL A 79 -4.21 2.63 9.16
C VAL A 79 -5.02 1.42 9.65
N LEU A 80 -4.96 0.29 8.94
CA LEU A 80 -5.67 -0.94 9.30
C LEU A 80 -5.12 -1.68 10.52
N VAL A 81 -3.98 -1.26 11.09
CA VAL A 81 -3.37 -1.91 12.26
C VAL A 81 -4.36 -2.01 13.43
N SER A 82 -5.18 -0.99 13.66
CA SER A 82 -6.21 -0.99 14.71
C SER A 82 -7.39 -1.92 14.43
N CYS A 83 -7.62 -2.28 13.17
CA CYS A 83 -8.75 -3.10 12.73
C CYS A 83 -8.40 -4.59 12.64
N ARG A 84 -7.17 -4.99 12.98
CA ARG A 84 -6.66 -6.36 12.75
C ARG A 84 -7.45 -7.45 13.47
N ASN A 85 -8.07 -7.13 14.61
CA ASN A 85 -8.84 -8.06 15.42
C ASN A 85 -10.32 -8.16 14.99
N ASN A 86 -10.76 -7.29 14.08
CA ASN A 86 -12.13 -7.27 13.60
C ASN A 86 -12.42 -8.47 12.70
N ALA A 87 -13.70 -8.71 12.40
CA ALA A 87 -14.06 -9.72 11.40
C ALA A 87 -13.42 -9.39 10.04
N LEU A 88 -13.15 -10.40 9.23
CA LEU A 88 -12.52 -10.21 7.91
C LEU A 88 -13.32 -9.25 7.02
N ASP A 89 -14.65 -9.32 7.08
CA ASP A 89 -15.55 -8.46 6.30
C ASP A 89 -15.52 -7.01 6.81
N GLU A 90 -15.43 -6.80 8.12
CA GLU A 90 -15.27 -5.46 8.72
C GLU A 90 -13.91 -4.83 8.41
N LEU A 91 -12.84 -5.64 8.46
CA LEU A 91 -11.48 -5.22 8.08
C LEU A 91 -11.45 -4.82 6.60
N THR A 92 -12.20 -5.51 5.75
CA THR A 92 -12.31 -5.23 4.31
C THR A 92 -13.11 -3.95 4.06
N ALA A 93 -14.25 -3.77 4.72
CA ALA A 93 -15.01 -2.52 4.64
C ALA A 93 -14.19 -1.31 5.11
N SER A 94 -13.37 -1.48 6.15
CA SER A 94 -12.45 -0.45 6.63
C SER A 94 -11.39 -0.12 5.58
N ALA A 95 -10.84 -1.14 4.90
CA ALA A 95 -9.88 -0.96 3.83
C ALA A 95 -10.48 -0.15 2.66
N ASP A 96 -11.72 -0.42 2.29
CA ASP A 96 -12.44 0.32 1.25
C ASP A 96 -12.65 1.78 1.60
N ARG A 97 -13.10 2.07 2.83
CA ARG A 97 -13.26 3.43 3.31
C ARG A 97 -11.93 4.22 3.27
N ILE A 98 -10.83 3.58 3.67
CA ILE A 98 -9.50 4.20 3.62
C ILE A 98 -9.08 4.45 2.17
N LEU A 99 -9.28 3.48 1.28
CA LEU A 99 -8.97 3.61 -0.14
C LEU A 99 -9.76 4.77 -0.77
N GLU A 100 -11.04 4.91 -0.45
CA GLU A 100 -11.88 6.02 -0.90
C GLU A 100 -11.32 7.38 -0.47
N ILE A 101 -10.95 7.54 0.81
CA ILE A 101 -10.33 8.77 1.34
C ILE A 101 -9.00 9.09 0.63
N THR A 102 -8.18 8.07 0.36
CA THR A 102 -6.90 8.29 -0.33
C THR A 102 -7.05 8.64 -1.81
N LYS A 103 -8.11 8.14 -2.46
CA LYS A 103 -8.44 8.49 -3.86
C LYS A 103 -8.87 9.95 -3.97
N SER A 104 -9.72 10.44 -3.07
CA SER A 104 -10.20 11.84 -3.10
C SER A 104 -9.12 12.85 -2.74
N SER A 105 -8.26 12.55 -1.77
CA SER A 105 -7.18 13.44 -1.32
C SER A 105 -6.12 13.75 -2.40
N THR A 106 -5.98 12.93 -3.44
CA THR A 106 -4.97 13.16 -4.49
C THR A 106 -5.42 14.23 -5.50
N THR A 107 -6.71 14.57 -5.54
CA THR A 107 -7.27 15.52 -6.50
C THR A 107 -7.31 16.96 -5.99
N GLU A 108 -7.12 17.20 -4.68
CA GLU A 108 -7.30 18.54 -4.08
C GLU A 108 -6.01 19.28 -3.71
N VAL A 109 -4.83 18.68 -3.90
CA VAL A 109 -3.58 19.45 -3.86
C VAL A 109 -3.32 20.05 -5.25
N PHE A 110 -4.25 20.87 -5.73
CA PHE A 110 -3.87 21.93 -6.64
C PHE A 110 -2.91 22.82 -5.87
N SER A 111 -1.61 22.60 -6.07
CA SER A 111 -0.63 23.62 -5.75
C SER A 111 -1.06 24.87 -6.50
N LEU A 112 -1.68 25.81 -5.77
CA LEU A 112 -1.76 27.20 -6.18
C LEU A 112 -0.32 27.63 -6.45
N LYS A 113 0.09 27.48 -7.70
CA LYS A 113 1.33 28.05 -8.21
C LYS A 113 1.08 29.55 -8.35
N GLU A 114 0.79 30.22 -7.24
CA GLU A 114 0.88 31.67 -7.18
C GLU A 114 2.32 32.01 -7.53
N LYS A 115 2.48 32.76 -8.62
CA LYS A 115 3.78 33.28 -9.04
C LYS A 115 4.34 34.11 -7.87
N PRO A 116 5.51 33.78 -7.32
CA PRO A 116 6.11 34.54 -6.22
C PRO A 116 6.64 35.93 -6.64
N GLN A 117 6.41 36.36 -7.89
CA GLN A 117 7.02 37.58 -8.43
C GLN A 117 6.21 38.85 -8.19
N THR A 118 4.88 38.77 -8.09
CA THR A 118 4.06 39.98 -7.86
C THR A 118 4.18 40.44 -6.41
N THR A 119 4.09 39.51 -5.45
CA THR A 119 4.19 39.80 -4.01
C THR A 119 5.59 40.27 -3.58
N GLN A 120 6.65 39.82 -4.25
CA GLN A 120 8.02 40.27 -3.95
C GLN A 120 8.23 41.74 -4.32
N ASN A 121 7.67 42.20 -5.45
CA ASN A 121 7.78 43.58 -5.88
C ASN A 121 7.03 44.53 -4.94
N ASP A 122 5.82 44.14 -4.52
CA ASP A 122 5.00 44.93 -3.59
C ASP A 122 5.69 45.10 -2.23
N ILE A 123 6.35 44.05 -1.74
CA ILE A 123 7.13 44.09 -0.49
C ILE A 123 8.31 45.05 -0.63
N THR A 124 9.04 44.99 -1.76
CA THR A 124 10.19 45.89 -1.98
C THR A 124 9.76 47.36 -2.06
N GLU A 125 8.63 47.65 -2.72
CA GLU A 125 8.10 49.01 -2.84
C GLU A 125 7.63 49.57 -1.49
N LEU A 126 6.98 48.73 -0.67
CA LEU A 126 6.61 49.09 0.70
C LEU A 126 7.85 49.39 1.56
N CYS A 127 8.89 48.56 1.50
CA CYS A 127 10.13 48.78 2.24
C CYS A 127 10.83 50.07 1.83
N HIS A 128 10.85 50.41 0.53
CA HIS A 128 11.40 51.67 0.04
C HIS A 128 10.59 52.88 0.53
N THR A 129 9.27 52.78 0.52
CA THR A 129 8.37 53.85 0.99
C THR A 129 8.55 54.13 2.47
N LEU A 130 8.62 53.09 3.30
CA LEU A 130 8.85 53.22 4.74
C LEU A 130 10.23 53.83 5.04
N ARG A 131 11.27 53.42 4.32
CA ARG A 131 12.62 54.00 4.47
C ARG A 131 12.64 55.50 4.14
N ARG A 132 11.94 55.90 3.07
CA ARG A 132 11.80 57.31 2.69
C ARG A 132 11.09 58.11 3.79
N TYR A 133 10.00 57.59 4.33
CA TYR A 133 9.24 58.27 5.39
C TYR A 133 10.04 58.43 6.69
N LEU A 134 10.80 57.40 7.08
CA LEU A 134 11.65 57.44 8.27
C LEU A 134 12.80 58.44 8.13
N ASN A 135 13.42 58.54 6.96
CA ASN A 135 14.47 59.54 6.71
C ASN A 135 13.91 60.97 6.80
N PHE A 136 12.77 61.23 6.16
CA PHE A 136 12.09 62.54 6.25
C PHE A 136 11.66 62.91 7.67
N ARG A 137 11.34 61.92 8.52
CA ARG A 137 11.04 62.14 9.95
C ARG A 137 12.29 62.51 10.74
N ASN A 138 13.45 61.95 10.38
CA ASN A 138 14.71 62.18 11.08
C ASN A 138 15.37 63.52 10.70
N ASP A 139 15.11 64.05 9.49
CA ASP A 139 15.62 65.36 9.04
C ASP A 139 14.86 66.57 9.60
N ARG A 140 13.73 66.35 10.31
CA ARG A 140 12.92 67.43 10.93
C ARG A 140 13.24 67.68 12.41
N LYS A 141 14.45 67.37 12.85
CA LYS A 141 14.92 67.55 14.23
C LYS A 141 16.18 68.40 14.24
#